data_AF-A0A143HQ93-F1
#
_entry.id   AF-A0A143HQ93-F1
#
_cell.length_a   1.000
_cell.length_b   1.000
_cell.length_c   1.000
_cell.angle_alpha   90.00
_cell.angle_beta   90.00
_cell.angle_gamma   90.00
#
_symmetry.space_group_name_H-M   'P 1'
#
loop_
_entity.id
_entity.type
_entity.pdbx_description
1 polymer ?
#
loop_
_entity_poly.entity_id
_entity_poly.type
_entity_poly.pdbx_seq_one_letter_code
_entity_poly.pdbx_strand_id
1 'polypeptide(L)'
;MTKRRQLFPFPLSVLLLSCLCSAGAWADLAGTATLYLNGGKYWFDGDRLDGTPFKGLELENTTGGGVGYGFMITDRWAMEGVVDYFSVNVKDIDEKVDVYNYHLDLFYQFGGQFCGNFCWQPYVAFGAGEIRVDFDDSADNTYDWHDRQTMVNLGLGVKYRLGPRWQARVDARAFQGVEEGGLDGFVSVAIGYQWSEYPLGWSDRDADGVFDSMDHCPQTPPGIPVGGDGCPVDFDRDGVPNYLDQCPATPFGIAVDESGCAR
;
A
#
# COMPACT_ATOMS: atom_id res chain seq x y z
N MET A 1 -9.31 63.75 -3.91
CA MET A 1 -8.10 63.30 -3.19
C MET A 1 -8.55 62.60 -1.91
N THR A 2 -9.24 61.46 -1.95
CA THR A 2 -8.88 60.08 -2.36
C THR A 2 -8.03 59.33 -1.30
N LYS A 3 -8.63 58.24 -0.77
CA LYS A 3 -8.11 57.12 0.04
C LYS A 3 -7.99 57.26 1.57
N ARG A 4 -9.11 56.98 2.26
CA ARG A 4 -9.09 56.21 3.53
C ARG A 4 -8.79 54.74 3.19
N ARG A 5 -7.74 54.17 3.77
CA ARG A 5 -7.44 52.73 3.69
C ARG A 5 -8.45 51.97 4.56
N GLN A 6 -9.31 51.17 3.93
CA GLN A 6 -10.08 50.14 4.63
C GLN A 6 -9.17 48.92 4.84
N LEU A 7 -8.97 48.54 6.10
CA LEU A 7 -8.44 47.24 6.51
C LEU A 7 -9.58 46.23 6.38
N PHE A 8 -9.50 45.34 5.39
CA PHE A 8 -10.30 44.12 5.35
C PHE A 8 -9.62 43.07 6.25
N PRO A 9 -10.31 42.48 7.22
CA PRO A 9 -9.89 41.20 7.77
C PRO A 9 -10.40 40.11 6.83
N PHE A 10 -9.50 39.49 6.05
CA PHE A 10 -9.79 38.19 5.47
C PHE A 10 -9.68 37.16 6.60
N PRO A 11 -10.74 36.43 6.98
CA PRO A 11 -10.54 35.23 7.76
C PRO A 11 -9.92 34.19 6.83
N LEU A 12 -8.72 33.74 7.20
CA LEU A 12 -8.09 32.56 6.64
C LEU A 12 -8.93 31.36 7.07
N SER A 13 -9.97 31.05 6.32
CA SER A 13 -10.77 29.84 6.52
C SER A 13 -9.91 28.65 6.11
N VAL A 14 -9.14 28.13 7.07
CA VAL A 14 -8.55 26.80 7.00
C VAL A 14 -9.71 25.85 6.79
N LEU A 15 -9.83 25.30 5.58
CA LEU A 15 -10.73 24.19 5.29
C LEU A 15 -10.25 23.01 6.14
N LEU A 16 -10.82 22.90 7.35
CA LEU A 16 -10.78 21.67 8.13
C LEU A 16 -11.50 20.62 7.29
N LEU A 17 -10.71 19.82 6.57
CA LEU A 17 -11.16 18.52 6.08
C LEU A 17 -11.50 17.72 7.34
N SER A 18 -12.77 17.73 7.71
CA SER A 18 -13.30 16.93 8.79
C SER A 18 -12.99 15.47 8.45
N CYS A 19 -12.07 14.85 9.20
CA CYS A 19 -11.71 13.44 9.04
C CYS A 19 -13.00 12.63 9.29
N LEU A 20 -13.61 12.12 8.22
CA LEU A 20 -14.71 11.15 8.24
C LEU A 20 -14.15 9.79 8.66
N CYS A 21 -13.60 9.73 9.87
CA CYS A 21 -13.17 8.50 10.51
C CYS A 21 -14.37 7.96 11.29
N SER A 22 -15.38 7.47 10.58
CA SER A 22 -16.34 6.54 11.19
C SER A 22 -15.57 5.28 11.56
N ALA A 23 -15.69 4.90 12.82
CA ALA A 23 -15.07 3.73 13.44
C ALA A 23 -15.22 2.45 12.59
N GLY A 24 -14.17 1.62 12.54
CA GLY A 24 -14.34 0.19 12.24
C GLY A 24 -13.36 -0.48 11.27
N ALA A 25 -12.39 0.22 10.65
CA ALA A 25 -11.41 -0.44 9.79
C ALA A 25 -10.00 -0.37 10.40
N TRP A 26 -9.41 -1.53 10.71
CA TRP A 26 -7.99 -1.70 11.07
C TRP A 26 -7.15 -1.47 9.80
N ALA A 27 -7.06 -0.23 9.36
CA ALA A 27 -6.51 0.10 8.06
C ALA A 27 -4.96 0.16 8.12
N ASP A 28 -4.30 -0.34 7.07
CA ASP A 28 -2.85 -0.62 7.02
C ASP A 28 -2.31 -1.57 8.11
N LEU A 29 -3.10 -2.59 8.48
CA LEU A 29 -2.56 -3.72 9.23
C LEU A 29 -1.50 -4.46 8.39
N ALA A 30 -0.56 -5.14 9.05
CA ALA A 30 0.31 -6.08 8.37
C ALA A 30 -0.52 -7.04 7.52
N GLY A 31 -0.13 -7.19 6.26
CA GLY A 31 -0.73 -8.02 5.22
C GLY A 31 -1.93 -7.45 4.46
N THR A 32 -2.28 -6.17 4.66
CA THR A 32 -3.25 -5.52 3.78
C THR A 32 -2.66 -5.29 2.39
N ALA A 33 -3.51 -5.40 1.38
CA ALA A 33 -3.17 -5.13 -0.01
C ALA A 33 -3.95 -3.91 -0.54
N THR A 34 -3.25 -3.04 -1.26
CA THR A 34 -3.80 -1.80 -1.82
C THR A 34 -3.43 -1.68 -3.29
N LEU A 35 -4.43 -1.44 -4.12
CA LEU A 35 -4.23 -1.06 -5.52
C LEU A 35 -4.19 0.46 -5.62
N TYR A 36 -3.18 1.00 -6.29
CA TYR A 36 -3.01 2.43 -6.54
C TYR A 36 -3.14 2.73 -8.02
N LEU A 37 -3.85 3.81 -8.34
CA LEU A 37 -3.76 4.48 -9.63
C LEU A 37 -2.98 5.78 -9.40
N ASN A 38 -1.86 5.94 -10.10
CA ASN A 38 -1.01 7.11 -9.98
C ASN A 38 -1.03 7.93 -11.29
N GLY A 39 -0.70 9.20 -11.16
CA GLY A 39 -0.54 10.12 -12.29
C GLY A 39 0.31 11.30 -11.88
N GLY A 40 1.15 11.78 -12.79
CA GLY A 40 2.17 12.74 -12.44
C GLY A 40 2.87 13.38 -13.62
N LYS A 41 3.87 14.19 -13.28
CA LYS A 41 4.79 14.81 -14.24
C LYS A 41 6.16 14.17 -14.08
N TYR A 42 6.72 13.75 -15.21
CA TYR A 42 8.02 13.11 -15.30
C TYR A 42 9.00 14.03 -16.03
N TRP A 43 10.19 14.18 -15.45
CA TRP A 43 11.31 14.94 -16.00
C TRP A 43 12.44 13.97 -16.31
N PHE A 44 12.73 13.83 -17.60
CA PHE A 44 13.83 13.02 -18.07
C PHE A 44 15.14 13.80 -18.00
N ASP A 45 16.22 13.11 -17.63
CA ASP A 45 17.56 13.63 -17.82
C ASP A 45 17.90 13.76 -19.32
N GLY A 46 18.73 14.75 -19.67
CA GLY A 46 19.08 15.03 -21.07
C GLY A 46 19.87 13.90 -21.72
N ASP A 47 20.68 13.20 -20.94
CA ASP A 47 21.52 12.10 -21.40
C ASP A 47 20.78 10.75 -21.38
N ARG A 48 19.47 10.73 -21.14
CA ARG A 48 18.68 9.48 -21.02
C ARG A 48 18.74 8.60 -22.28
N LEU A 49 18.82 9.21 -23.46
CA LEU A 49 18.89 8.49 -24.73
C LEU A 49 20.32 8.15 -25.17
N ASP A 50 21.33 8.48 -24.37
CA ASP A 50 22.68 7.98 -24.63
C ASP A 50 22.64 6.44 -24.63
N GLY A 51 23.40 5.82 -25.52
CA GLY A 51 23.34 4.37 -25.74
C GLY A 51 22.29 3.90 -26.76
N THR A 52 21.33 4.76 -27.13
CA THR A 52 20.35 4.47 -28.20
C THR A 52 20.77 5.08 -29.56
N PRO A 53 20.17 4.67 -30.69
CA PRO A 53 20.35 5.33 -32.00
C PRO A 53 20.00 6.83 -32.01
N PHE A 54 19.26 7.29 -31.00
CA PHE A 54 18.88 8.69 -30.79
C PHE A 54 19.85 9.45 -29.88
N LYS A 55 21.08 8.94 -29.71
CA LYS A 55 22.13 9.61 -28.94
C LYS A 55 22.30 11.07 -29.36
N GLY A 56 22.27 11.97 -28.37
CA GLY A 56 22.33 13.41 -28.57
C GLY A 56 20.98 14.10 -28.81
N LEU A 57 19.87 13.35 -28.76
CA LEU A 57 18.52 13.88 -28.63
C LEU A 57 18.04 13.76 -27.18
N GLU A 58 17.14 14.65 -26.79
CA GLU A 58 16.60 14.71 -25.43
C GLU A 58 15.11 14.35 -25.47
N LEU A 59 14.62 13.67 -24.43
CA LEU A 59 13.18 13.46 -24.24
C LEU A 59 12.53 14.70 -23.64
N GLU A 60 11.35 15.08 -24.14
CA GLU A 60 10.57 16.15 -23.52
C GLU A 60 9.96 15.73 -22.18
N ASN A 61 9.77 16.70 -21.29
CA ASN A 61 9.02 16.46 -20.05
C ASN A 61 7.58 16.07 -20.38
N THR A 62 7.09 14.99 -19.78
CA THR A 62 5.78 14.44 -20.07
C THR A 62 4.90 14.35 -18.83
N THR A 63 3.62 14.06 -19.05
CA THR A 63 2.70 13.64 -18.00
C THR A 63 2.19 12.25 -18.32
N GLY A 64 2.13 11.40 -17.31
CA GLY A 64 1.63 10.06 -17.45
C GLY A 64 1.45 9.45 -16.07
N GLY A 65 1.45 8.14 -15.99
CA GLY A 65 1.25 7.45 -14.72
C GLY A 65 0.92 5.98 -14.95
N GLY A 66 0.42 5.36 -13.90
CA GLY A 66 0.38 3.92 -13.89
C GLY A 66 -0.42 3.32 -12.75
N VAL A 67 -0.12 2.04 -12.53
CA VAL A 67 -0.77 1.20 -11.53
C VAL A 67 0.27 0.69 -10.55
N GLY A 68 0.00 0.83 -9.26
CA GLY A 68 0.78 0.26 -8.18
C GLY A 68 0.01 -0.83 -7.44
N TYR A 69 0.66 -1.92 -7.07
CA TYR A 69 0.13 -2.92 -6.16
C TYR A 69 0.99 -2.98 -4.91
N GLY A 70 0.43 -2.47 -3.81
CA GLY A 70 1.10 -2.35 -2.53
C GLY A 70 0.68 -3.44 -1.55
N PHE A 71 1.64 -3.92 -0.76
CA PHE A 71 1.44 -4.85 0.34
C PHE A 71 2.09 -4.32 1.61
N MET A 72 1.31 -4.23 2.69
CA MET A 72 1.82 -3.83 4.00
C MET A 72 2.54 -5.01 4.64
N ILE A 73 3.83 -4.88 4.93
CA ILE A 73 4.61 -5.94 5.59
C ILE A 73 4.45 -5.84 7.11
N THR A 74 4.55 -4.62 7.63
CA THR A 74 4.34 -4.25 9.03
C THR A 74 3.58 -2.93 9.08
N ASP A 75 3.37 -2.38 10.27
CA ASP A 75 2.82 -1.02 10.46
C ASP A 75 3.76 0.09 9.93
N ARG A 76 5.04 -0.20 9.71
CA ARG A 76 6.05 0.76 9.23
C ARG A 76 6.57 0.45 7.85
N TRP A 77 6.69 -0.82 7.51
CA TRP A 77 7.24 -1.29 6.24
C TRP A 77 6.15 -1.74 5.28
N ALA A 78 6.22 -1.26 4.05
CA ALA A 78 5.36 -1.73 2.96
C ALA A 78 6.21 -1.95 1.71
N MET A 79 5.76 -2.81 0.81
CA MET A 79 6.32 -2.96 -0.53
C MET A 79 5.28 -2.54 -1.58
N GLU A 80 5.70 -2.02 -2.73
CA GLU A 80 4.81 -1.73 -3.86
C GLU A 80 5.52 -2.06 -5.17
N GLY A 81 4.89 -2.89 -6.00
CA GLY A 81 5.28 -3.03 -7.40
C GLY A 81 4.49 -2.04 -8.24
N VAL A 82 5.16 -1.28 -9.12
CA VAL A 82 4.56 -0.23 -9.92
C VAL A 82 4.91 -0.41 -11.39
N VAL A 83 3.93 -0.15 -12.24
CA VAL A 83 4.09 -0.07 -13.70
C VAL A 83 3.53 1.26 -14.16
N ASP A 84 4.40 2.14 -14.64
CA ASP A 84 4.04 3.44 -15.21
C ASP A 84 4.22 3.44 -16.73
N TYR A 85 3.33 4.16 -17.40
CA TYR A 85 3.34 4.37 -18.83
C TYR A 85 3.35 5.86 -19.15
N PHE A 86 4.25 6.25 -20.05
CA PHE A 86 4.38 7.60 -20.55
C PHE A 86 4.53 7.57 -22.06
N SER A 87 3.85 8.48 -22.74
CA SER A 87 4.05 8.70 -24.17
C SER A 87 4.72 10.05 -24.32
N VAL A 88 5.88 10.07 -24.98
CA VAL A 88 6.87 11.15 -24.89
C VAL A 88 7.27 11.61 -26.28
N ASN A 89 7.35 12.91 -26.48
CA ASN A 89 7.90 13.46 -27.72
C ASN A 89 9.42 13.55 -27.59
N VAL A 90 10.12 13.22 -28.68
CA VAL A 90 11.56 13.44 -28.76
C VAL A 90 11.80 14.89 -29.18
N LYS A 91 12.71 15.58 -28.50
CA LYS A 91 13.03 16.98 -28.80
C LYS A 91 13.69 17.09 -30.17
N ASP A 92 13.39 18.20 -30.86
CA ASP A 92 13.95 18.57 -32.17
C ASP A 92 13.56 17.65 -33.36
N ILE A 93 12.75 16.61 -33.15
CA ILE A 93 12.16 15.76 -34.19
C ILE A 93 10.67 15.52 -33.92
N ASP A 94 9.85 15.31 -34.95
CA ASP A 94 8.40 15.05 -34.82
C ASP A 94 8.14 13.54 -34.62
N GLU A 95 8.82 12.95 -33.63
CA GLU A 95 8.73 11.52 -33.30
C GLU A 95 8.23 11.33 -31.87
N LYS A 96 7.49 10.24 -31.67
CA LYS A 96 6.88 9.88 -30.39
C LYS A 96 7.34 8.50 -29.96
N VAL A 97 7.65 8.37 -28.68
CA VAL A 97 8.15 7.14 -28.07
C VAL A 97 7.30 6.76 -26.87
N ASP A 98 7.16 5.46 -26.66
CA ASP A 98 6.45 4.94 -25.51
C ASP A 98 7.45 4.45 -24.47
N VAL A 99 7.28 4.94 -23.24
CA VAL A 99 8.20 4.70 -22.13
C VAL A 99 7.45 3.97 -21.03
N TYR A 100 7.98 2.81 -20.66
CA TYR A 100 7.48 2.00 -19.54
C TYR A 100 8.49 2.01 -18.40
N ASN A 101 8.03 2.31 -17.19
CA ASN A 101 8.85 2.25 -15.99
C ASN A 101 8.29 1.19 -15.05
N TYR A 102 9.07 0.14 -14.80
CA TYR A 102 8.74 -0.95 -13.89
C TYR A 102 9.63 -0.84 -12.66
N HIS A 103 9.05 -0.69 -11.48
CA HIS A 103 9.87 -0.64 -10.26
C HIS A 103 9.20 -1.30 -9.07
N LEU A 104 10.03 -1.83 -8.17
CA LEU A 104 9.64 -2.38 -6.88
C LEU A 104 10.23 -1.51 -5.78
N ASP A 105 9.38 -0.97 -4.93
CA ASP A 105 9.79 -0.07 -3.86
C ASP A 105 9.49 -0.65 -2.50
N LEU A 106 10.38 -0.34 -1.56
CA LEU A 106 10.19 -0.53 -0.14
C LEU A 106 9.94 0.83 0.52
N PHE A 107 8.90 0.92 1.32
CA PHE A 107 8.48 2.13 2.02
C PHE A 107 8.76 2.00 3.50
N TYR A 108 9.37 3.03 4.07
CA TYR A 108 9.42 3.22 5.52
C TYR A 108 8.52 4.38 5.91
N GLN A 109 7.50 4.09 6.70
CA GLN A 109 6.43 5.00 7.07
C GLN A 109 6.60 5.45 8.53
N PHE A 110 6.77 6.76 8.77
CA PHE A 110 7.25 7.25 10.06
C PHE A 110 6.22 7.21 11.19
N GLY A 111 4.94 7.37 10.87
CA GLY A 111 3.87 7.42 11.88
C GLY A 111 3.42 6.07 12.40
N GLY A 112 3.99 4.95 11.91
CA GLY A 112 3.52 3.59 12.26
C GLY A 112 2.08 3.39 11.79
N GLN A 113 1.22 2.88 12.67
CA GLN A 113 -0.20 2.63 12.36
C GLN A 113 -0.90 3.87 11.79
N PHE A 114 -1.29 3.79 10.52
CA PHE A 114 -1.91 4.88 9.79
C PHE A 114 -3.28 5.21 10.42
N CYS A 115 -3.51 6.49 10.74
CA CYS A 115 -4.65 7.00 11.54
C CYS A 115 -4.77 6.54 13.00
N GLY A 116 -3.66 6.24 13.70
CA GLY A 116 -3.69 6.14 15.17
C GLY A 116 -3.82 7.50 15.88
N ASN A 117 -3.00 8.48 15.48
CA ASN A 117 -2.99 9.86 16.04
C ASN A 117 -3.20 10.97 15.00
N PHE A 118 -2.83 10.73 13.74
CA PHE A 118 -2.92 11.70 12.64
C PHE A 118 -3.40 11.00 11.35
N CYS A 119 -4.28 11.65 10.57
CA CYS A 119 -4.81 11.09 9.31
C CYS A 119 -3.83 11.21 8.11
N TRP A 120 -2.56 11.60 8.35
CA TRP A 120 -1.50 11.73 7.34
C TRP A 120 -0.23 10.94 7.76
N GLN A 121 0.45 10.34 6.77
CA GLN A 121 1.62 9.48 6.98
C GLN A 121 2.75 9.89 6.07
N PRO A 122 3.79 10.55 6.60
CA PRO A 122 5.00 10.79 5.85
C PRO A 122 5.78 9.47 5.71
N TYR A 123 6.45 9.30 4.58
CA TYR A 123 7.27 8.13 4.32
C TYR A 123 8.47 8.46 3.44
N VAL A 124 9.47 7.59 3.49
CA VAL A 124 10.52 7.49 2.47
C VAL A 124 10.32 6.20 1.68
N ALA A 125 10.61 6.25 0.39
CA ALA A 125 10.57 5.10 -0.51
C ALA A 125 11.95 4.91 -1.11
N PHE A 126 12.38 3.68 -1.27
CA PHE A 126 13.55 3.35 -2.05
C PHE A 126 13.30 2.06 -2.79
N GLY A 127 13.77 1.98 -4.02
CA GLY A 127 13.42 0.88 -4.89
C GLY A 127 14.45 0.65 -5.98
N ALA A 128 14.22 -0.40 -6.73
CA ALA A 128 14.95 -0.73 -7.93
C ALA A 128 13.96 -1.14 -9.01
N GLY A 129 14.34 -0.91 -10.26
CA GLY A 129 13.48 -1.12 -11.39
C GLY A 129 14.23 -1.07 -12.69
N GLU A 130 13.47 -1.05 -13.77
CA GLU A 130 13.96 -0.87 -15.12
C GLU A 130 13.04 0.11 -15.86
N ILE A 131 13.64 0.93 -16.70
CA ILE A 131 12.92 1.71 -17.70
C ILE A 131 13.11 1.06 -19.06
N ARG A 132 12.05 1.04 -19.85
CA ARG A 132 12.06 0.57 -21.24
C ARG A 132 11.52 1.66 -22.15
N VAL A 133 12.16 1.82 -23.30
CA VAL A 133 11.76 2.81 -24.31
C VAL A 133 11.49 2.06 -25.61
N ASP A 134 10.23 2.00 -26.00
CA ASP A 134 9.78 1.33 -27.21
C ASP A 134 9.59 2.37 -28.33
N PHE A 135 10.18 2.10 -29.49
CA PHE A 135 10.09 2.93 -30.70
C PHE A 135 9.25 2.22 -31.76
N ASP A 136 8.22 2.90 -32.28
CA ASP A 136 7.21 2.32 -33.18
C ASP A 136 7.54 2.60 -34.66
N ASP A 137 8.71 2.19 -35.18
CA ASP A 137 8.83 1.82 -36.62
C ASP A 137 10.16 1.16 -37.05
N SER A 138 10.02 -0.13 -37.38
CA SER A 138 10.59 -0.96 -38.47
C SER A 138 11.73 -0.44 -39.38
N ALA A 139 12.96 -0.94 -39.18
CA ALA A 139 13.82 -1.55 -40.22
C ALA A 139 15.14 -2.07 -39.61
N ASP A 140 15.47 -3.32 -39.91
CA ASP A 140 16.71 -4.04 -39.56
C ASP A 140 16.91 -4.50 -38.10
N ASN A 141 16.57 -5.77 -37.88
CA ASN A 141 17.01 -6.64 -36.77
C ASN A 141 18.53 -6.88 -36.77
N THR A 142 19.36 -5.84 -36.75
CA THR A 142 20.83 -5.99 -36.83
C THR A 142 21.60 -5.34 -35.69
N TYR A 143 20.92 -4.70 -34.74
CA TYR A 143 21.59 -4.18 -33.54
C TYR A 143 20.78 -4.52 -32.28
N ASP A 144 21.42 -5.31 -31.42
CA ASP A 144 21.00 -5.69 -30.07
C ASP A 144 21.23 -4.50 -29.14
N TRP A 145 20.40 -3.46 -29.26
CA TRP A 145 20.46 -2.29 -28.39
C TRP A 145 19.84 -2.62 -27.04
N HIS A 146 20.40 -2.05 -25.97
CA HIS A 146 19.85 -2.19 -24.64
C HIS A 146 18.61 -1.27 -24.49
N ASP A 147 17.45 -1.72 -24.97
CA ASP A 147 16.16 -1.01 -24.82
C ASP A 147 15.65 -0.96 -23.37
N ARG A 148 16.46 -1.47 -22.42
CA ARG A 148 16.19 -1.48 -20.99
C ARG A 148 17.39 -0.92 -20.24
N GLN A 149 17.13 -0.09 -19.24
CA GLN A 149 18.14 0.40 -18.33
C GLN A 149 17.74 0.10 -16.89
N THR A 150 18.66 -0.46 -16.10
CA THR A 150 18.45 -0.68 -14.68
C THR A 150 18.51 0.64 -13.92
N MET A 151 17.52 0.89 -13.06
CA MET A 151 17.44 2.10 -12.24
C MET A 151 17.29 1.76 -10.76
N VAL A 152 17.85 2.61 -9.91
CA VAL A 152 17.51 2.69 -8.49
C VAL A 152 16.77 3.99 -8.22
N ASN A 153 15.87 3.99 -7.24
CA ASN A 153 15.08 5.17 -6.92
C ASN A 153 15.10 5.50 -5.42
N LEU A 154 14.91 6.79 -5.14
CA LEU A 154 14.69 7.32 -3.81
C LEU A 154 13.54 8.32 -3.87
N GLY A 155 12.59 8.19 -2.96
CA GLY A 155 11.39 9.00 -2.93
C GLY A 155 11.00 9.44 -1.53
N LEU A 156 10.23 10.52 -1.49
CA LEU A 156 9.60 11.05 -0.29
C LEU A 156 8.16 11.39 -0.59
N GLY A 157 7.27 11.12 0.36
CA GLY A 157 5.86 11.35 0.14
C GLY A 157 5.05 11.39 1.40
N VAL A 158 3.79 11.75 1.22
CA VAL A 158 2.77 11.77 2.26
C VAL A 158 1.55 11.02 1.76
N LYS A 159 1.07 10.07 2.56
CA LYS A 159 -0.25 9.45 2.38
C LYS A 159 -1.27 10.19 3.23
N TYR A 160 -2.49 10.31 2.73
CA TYR A 160 -3.63 10.88 3.44
C TYR A 160 -4.83 9.94 3.32
N ARG A 161 -5.52 9.66 4.43
CA ARG A 161 -6.67 8.77 4.41
C ARG A 161 -7.95 9.55 4.08
N LEU A 162 -8.65 9.12 3.03
CA LEU A 162 -9.90 9.73 2.57
C LEU A 162 -11.15 9.01 3.13
N GLY A 163 -11.01 7.73 3.46
CA GLY A 163 -12.08 6.92 4.06
C GLY A 163 -11.56 5.56 4.53
N PRO A 164 -12.44 4.62 4.90
CA PRO A 164 -12.04 3.33 5.47
C PRO A 164 -11.13 2.49 4.55
N ARG A 165 -11.32 2.60 3.22
CA ARG A 165 -10.57 1.85 2.20
C ARG A 165 -9.88 2.73 1.17
N TRP A 166 -10.06 4.05 1.27
CA TRP A 166 -9.56 5.01 0.28
C TRP A 166 -8.43 5.83 0.87
N GLN A 167 -7.35 5.93 0.11
CA GLN A 167 -6.19 6.74 0.45
C GLN A 167 -5.74 7.58 -0.74
N ALA A 168 -5.29 8.79 -0.46
CA ALA A 168 -4.57 9.62 -1.40
C ALA A 168 -3.08 9.60 -1.06
N ARG A 169 -2.25 9.81 -2.06
CA ARG A 169 -0.81 9.93 -1.90
C ARG A 169 -0.29 11.06 -2.77
N VAL A 170 0.70 11.79 -2.25
CA VAL A 170 1.51 12.71 -3.03
C VAL A 170 2.96 12.36 -2.75
N ASP A 171 3.76 12.20 -3.80
CA ASP A 171 5.16 11.85 -3.67
C ASP A 171 6.04 12.40 -4.78
N ALA A 172 7.30 12.61 -4.42
CA ALA A 172 8.37 13.02 -5.31
C ALA A 172 9.46 11.95 -5.27
N ARG A 173 9.92 11.52 -6.44
CA ARG A 173 10.90 10.45 -6.62
C ARG A 173 12.01 10.91 -7.54
N ALA A 174 13.23 10.47 -7.24
CA ALA A 174 14.40 10.58 -8.09
C ALA A 174 14.79 9.16 -8.55
N PHE A 175 15.02 8.98 -9.85
CA PHE A 175 15.48 7.72 -10.42
C PHE A 175 16.89 7.92 -10.99
N GLN A 176 17.82 7.10 -10.54
CA GLN A 176 19.21 7.10 -10.98
C GLN A 176 19.47 5.85 -11.81
N GLY A 177 19.88 6.02 -13.07
CA GLY A 177 20.37 4.91 -13.89
C GLY A 177 21.69 4.37 -13.33
N VAL A 178 21.82 3.03 -13.30
CA VAL A 178 23.00 2.34 -12.74
C VAL A 178 24.07 2.07 -13.81
N GLU A 179 23.65 1.92 -15.06
CA GLU A 179 24.52 1.57 -16.18
C GLU A 179 25.13 2.82 -16.82
N GLU A 180 24.30 3.69 -17.38
CA GLU A 180 24.73 4.89 -18.13
C GLU A 180 24.64 6.18 -17.30
N GLY A 181 24.11 6.10 -16.08
CA GLY A 181 23.91 7.25 -15.21
C GLY A 181 22.56 7.94 -15.48
N GLY A 182 22.53 9.25 -15.28
CA GLY A 182 21.33 10.07 -15.44
C GLY A 182 20.39 10.07 -14.23
N LEU A 183 19.86 11.25 -13.92
CA LEU A 183 18.95 11.47 -12.79
C LEU A 183 17.61 12.02 -13.29
N ASP A 184 16.59 11.17 -13.27
CA ASP A 184 15.23 11.61 -13.57
C ASP A 184 14.48 12.02 -12.31
N GLY A 185 13.44 12.83 -12.51
CA GLY A 185 12.49 13.20 -11.47
C GLY A 185 11.07 12.78 -11.83
N PHE A 186 10.30 12.35 -10.83
CA PHE A 186 8.86 12.13 -10.96
C PHE A 186 8.13 12.74 -9.77
N VAL A 187 7.08 13.51 -10.04
CA VAL A 187 6.15 13.98 -9.01
C VAL A 187 4.78 13.43 -9.35
N SER A 188 4.22 12.66 -8.44
CA SER A 188 2.96 11.96 -8.62
C SER A 188 1.94 12.26 -7.54
N VAL A 189 0.68 12.21 -7.95
CA VAL A 189 -0.47 12.00 -7.07
C VAL A 189 -1.01 10.59 -7.33
N ALA A 190 -1.50 9.94 -6.29
CA ALA A 190 -2.13 8.63 -6.44
C ALA A 190 -3.39 8.51 -5.58
N ILE A 191 -4.33 7.70 -6.05
CA ILE A 191 -5.48 7.24 -5.27
C ILE A 191 -5.37 5.73 -5.10
N GLY A 192 -5.47 5.26 -3.86
CA GLY A 192 -5.38 3.87 -3.47
C GLY A 192 -6.71 3.35 -2.94
N TYR A 193 -7.06 2.13 -3.34
CA TYR A 193 -8.14 1.35 -2.77
C TYR A 193 -7.59 0.10 -2.08
N GLN A 194 -7.81 0.02 -0.77
CA GLN A 194 -7.42 -1.14 0.04
C GLN A 194 -8.50 -2.21 -0.07
N TRP A 195 -8.16 -3.38 -0.62
CA TRP A 195 -9.14 -4.45 -0.87
C TRP A 195 -9.15 -5.54 0.22
N SER A 196 -8.05 -5.68 0.97
CA SER A 196 -7.96 -6.67 2.05
C SER A 196 -8.06 -6.03 3.43
N GLU A 197 -9.01 -6.52 4.23
CA GLU A 197 -9.19 -6.17 5.66
C GLU A 197 -8.46 -7.19 6.56
N TYR A 198 -8.05 -8.33 6.00
CA TYR A 198 -7.34 -9.39 6.71
C TYR A 198 -6.04 -9.75 5.96
N PRO A 199 -4.88 -9.81 6.63
CA PRO A 199 -3.66 -10.42 6.09
C PRO A 199 -3.96 -11.77 5.45
N LEU A 200 -3.36 -12.03 4.29
CA LEU A 200 -3.40 -13.32 3.60
C LEU A 200 -3.05 -14.46 4.57
N GLY A 201 -4.06 -15.11 5.17
CA GLY A 201 -3.92 -16.29 6.04
C GLY A 201 -4.35 -16.16 7.51
N TRP A 202 -4.78 -15.00 8.00
CA TRP A 202 -5.25 -14.86 9.39
C TRP A 202 -6.73 -14.44 9.44
N SER A 203 -7.59 -15.41 9.20
CA SER A 203 -9.03 -15.30 9.42
C SER A 203 -9.36 -15.85 10.81
N ASP A 204 -10.29 -15.22 11.50
CA ASP A 204 -10.88 -15.64 12.78
C ASP A 204 -12.39 -15.42 12.60
N ARG A 205 -13.12 -16.49 12.27
CA ARG A 205 -14.51 -16.39 11.78
C ARG A 205 -15.54 -16.19 12.88
N ASP A 206 -15.29 -16.74 14.06
CA ASP A 206 -16.16 -16.63 15.23
C ASP A 206 -15.69 -15.57 16.23
N ALA A 207 -14.52 -14.96 15.97
CA ALA A 207 -13.97 -13.81 16.69
C ALA A 207 -13.68 -14.12 18.17
N ASP A 208 -13.23 -15.34 18.45
CA ASP A 208 -12.86 -15.79 19.79
C ASP A 208 -11.41 -15.47 20.16
N GLY A 209 -10.63 -14.95 19.20
CA GLY A 209 -9.22 -14.56 19.38
C GLY A 209 -8.22 -15.62 18.95
N VAL A 210 -8.67 -16.76 18.42
CA VAL A 210 -7.84 -17.81 17.81
C VAL A 210 -8.08 -17.85 16.30
N PHE A 211 -7.00 -17.84 15.52
CA PHE A 211 -7.14 -17.89 14.06
C PHE A 211 -7.72 -19.23 13.60
N ASP A 212 -8.56 -19.21 12.57
CA ASP A 212 -9.18 -20.36 11.90
C ASP A 212 -8.20 -21.51 11.57
N SER A 213 -6.92 -21.16 11.36
CA SER A 213 -5.86 -22.14 11.08
C SER A 213 -5.37 -22.92 12.31
N MET A 214 -5.57 -22.37 13.51
CA MET A 214 -5.22 -22.94 14.81
C MET A 214 -6.45 -23.26 15.66
N ASP A 215 -7.63 -22.85 15.21
CA ASP A 215 -8.90 -23.04 15.89
C ASP A 215 -9.50 -24.43 15.58
N HIS A 216 -9.76 -25.20 16.62
CA HIS A 216 -10.39 -26.51 16.59
C HIS A 216 -11.91 -26.44 16.78
N CYS A 217 -12.43 -25.28 17.22
CA CYS A 217 -13.82 -25.02 17.55
C CYS A 217 -14.34 -23.79 16.79
N PRO A 218 -14.61 -23.89 15.47
CA PRO A 218 -14.89 -22.77 14.55
C PRO A 218 -16.23 -22.04 14.74
N GLN A 219 -16.90 -22.26 15.87
CA GLN A 219 -18.20 -21.69 16.22
C GLN A 219 -18.29 -21.38 17.72
N THR A 220 -17.20 -20.90 18.31
CA THR A 220 -17.18 -20.46 19.69
C THR A 220 -18.13 -19.26 19.88
N PRO A 221 -19.02 -19.29 20.89
CA PRO A 221 -19.86 -18.15 21.22
C PRO A 221 -19.02 -16.89 21.58
N PRO A 222 -19.46 -15.68 21.20
CA PRO A 222 -18.73 -14.47 21.53
C PRO A 222 -18.68 -14.22 23.04
N GLY A 223 -17.50 -13.84 23.54
CA GLY A 223 -17.30 -13.41 24.92
C GLY A 223 -17.11 -14.53 25.94
N ILE A 224 -17.02 -15.80 25.51
CA ILE A 224 -16.61 -16.89 26.40
C ILE A 224 -15.08 -17.06 26.40
N PRO A 225 -14.46 -17.48 27.52
CA PRO A 225 -13.04 -17.79 27.54
C PRO A 225 -12.74 -19.03 26.69
N VAL A 226 -11.74 -18.92 25.81
CA VAL A 226 -11.21 -20.03 25.00
C VAL A 226 -9.75 -20.35 25.35
N GLY A 227 -9.35 -21.59 25.05
CA GLY A 227 -7.97 -22.05 25.10
C GLY A 227 -7.14 -21.60 23.90
N GLY A 228 -5.87 -22.03 23.83
CA GLY A 228 -4.99 -21.73 22.70
C GLY A 228 -5.35 -22.47 21.39
N ASP A 229 -6.32 -23.38 21.47
CA ASP A 229 -6.90 -24.16 20.38
C ASP A 229 -8.27 -23.63 19.92
N GLY A 230 -8.71 -22.47 20.43
CA GLY A 230 -10.01 -21.88 20.08
C GLY A 230 -11.20 -22.56 20.76
N CYS A 231 -10.97 -23.63 21.53
CA CYS A 231 -12.07 -24.32 22.18
C CYS A 231 -12.46 -23.69 23.52
N PRO A 232 -13.76 -23.70 23.87
CA PRO A 232 -14.23 -23.28 25.19
C PRO A 232 -13.50 -24.02 26.32
N VAL A 233 -13.14 -23.31 27.39
CA VAL A 233 -12.46 -23.94 28.53
C VAL A 233 -13.40 -24.92 29.24
N ASP A 234 -12.89 -26.13 29.49
CA ASP A 234 -13.48 -27.20 30.31
C ASP A 234 -12.48 -27.55 31.42
N PHE A 235 -12.80 -27.23 32.68
CA PHE A 235 -11.85 -27.34 33.80
C PHE A 235 -11.74 -28.75 34.38
N ASP A 236 -12.84 -29.49 34.52
CA ASP A 236 -12.85 -30.83 35.10
C ASP A 236 -12.77 -31.94 34.05
N ARG A 237 -12.84 -31.57 32.76
CA ARG A 237 -12.60 -32.42 31.59
C ARG A 237 -13.64 -33.53 31.46
N ASP A 238 -14.87 -33.24 31.82
CA ASP A 238 -16.00 -34.16 31.67
C ASP A 238 -16.63 -34.10 30.25
N GLY A 239 -16.21 -33.14 29.43
CA GLY A 239 -16.68 -32.94 28.06
C GLY A 239 -17.76 -31.87 27.91
N VAL A 240 -18.19 -31.22 29.00
CA VAL A 240 -19.12 -30.09 29.00
C VAL A 240 -18.35 -28.80 29.30
N PRO A 241 -18.36 -27.80 28.40
CA PRO A 241 -17.69 -26.53 28.65
C PRO A 241 -18.19 -25.83 29.91
N ASN A 242 -17.30 -25.12 30.61
CA ASN A 242 -17.60 -24.43 31.86
C ASN A 242 -18.80 -23.45 31.78
N TYR A 243 -19.10 -22.91 30.60
CA TYR A 243 -20.21 -21.97 30.41
C TYR A 243 -21.57 -22.67 30.28
N LEU A 244 -21.59 -23.99 30.06
CA LEU A 244 -22.77 -24.85 30.02
C LEU A 244 -22.86 -25.80 31.22
N ASP A 245 -21.75 -26.00 31.92
CA ASP A 245 -21.64 -26.93 33.04
C ASP A 245 -22.26 -26.40 34.35
N GLN A 246 -23.20 -27.17 34.90
CA GLN A 246 -23.86 -26.89 36.18
C GLN A 246 -23.16 -27.57 37.37
N CYS A 247 -22.24 -28.51 37.11
CA CYS A 247 -21.55 -29.35 38.06
C CYS A 247 -20.01 -29.27 37.86
N PRO A 248 -19.36 -28.14 38.20
CA PRO A 248 -17.97 -27.77 37.85
C PRO A 248 -16.85 -28.59 38.53
N ALA A 249 -17.18 -29.74 39.12
CA ALA A 249 -16.26 -30.60 39.84
C ALA A 249 -16.66 -32.07 39.69
N THR A 250 -17.12 -32.47 38.49
CA THR A 250 -17.41 -33.86 38.18
C THR A 250 -16.11 -34.68 38.25
N PRO A 251 -16.08 -35.78 39.03
CA PRO A 251 -14.90 -36.64 39.08
C PRO A 251 -14.57 -37.24 37.70
N PHE A 252 -13.29 -37.21 37.34
CA PHE A 252 -12.81 -37.78 36.09
C PHE A 252 -13.25 -39.25 35.90
N GLY A 253 -13.82 -39.55 34.73
CA GLY A 253 -14.26 -40.90 34.35
C GLY A 253 -15.71 -41.25 34.74
N ILE A 254 -16.46 -40.30 35.30
CA ILE A 254 -17.91 -40.43 35.50
C ILE A 254 -18.66 -40.02 34.23
N ALA A 255 -19.72 -40.75 33.89
CA ALA A 255 -20.60 -40.38 32.79
C ALA A 255 -21.51 -39.22 33.21
N VAL A 256 -21.47 -38.11 32.46
CA VAL A 256 -22.30 -36.92 32.69
C VAL A 256 -23.45 -36.81 31.70
N ASP A 257 -24.44 -36.01 32.06
CA ASP A 257 -25.51 -35.56 31.16
C ASP A 257 -25.13 -34.27 30.41
N GLU A 258 -26.08 -33.70 29.67
CA GLU A 258 -25.86 -32.46 28.88
C GLU A 258 -25.57 -31.23 29.76
N SER A 259 -25.81 -31.32 31.07
CA SER A 259 -25.53 -30.26 32.04
C SER A 259 -24.22 -30.44 32.81
N GLY A 260 -23.40 -31.43 32.47
CA GLY A 260 -22.15 -31.75 33.16
C GLY A 260 -22.36 -32.49 34.48
N CYS A 261 -23.58 -32.91 34.80
CA CYS A 261 -23.88 -33.56 36.06
C CYS A 261 -23.89 -35.09 35.93
N ALA A 262 -23.40 -35.79 36.97
CA ALA A 262 -23.30 -37.24 37.01
C ALA A 262 -24.68 -37.93 36.85
N ARG A 263 -24.73 -38.97 36.01
CA ARG A 263 -25.91 -39.83 35.84
C ARG A 263 -26.07 -40.88 36.94
#